data_AF-A0A016WLP9-F1
#
_entry.id   AF-A0A016WLP9-F1
#
_cell.length_a   1.000
_cell.length_b   1.000
_cell.length_c   1.000
_cell.angle_alpha   90.00
_cell.angle_beta   90.00
_cell.angle_gamma   90.00
#
_symmetry.space_group_name_H-M   'P 1'
#
loop_
_entity.id
_entity.type
_entity.pdbx_description
1 polymer ?
#
loop_
_entity_poly.entity_id
_entity_poly.type
_entity_poly.pdbx_seq_one_letter_code
_entity_poly.pdbx_strand_id
1 'polypeptide(L)'
;MNERSTNVEKRHYNRIIVVRLDDLKRCYLLPSRLAQDTNRQQFEIIPEPLTKAIGTHFAGPEGWKFCDGLPVFLLEEAKNE
;
A
#
# COMPACT_ATOMS: atom_id res chain seq x y z
N MET A 1 -10.18 35.04 -15.01
CA MET A 1 -9.27 34.37 -14.06
C MET A 1 -9.91 33.03 -13.73
N ASN A 2 -9.34 31.93 -14.23
CA ASN A 2 -9.96 30.61 -14.08
C ASN A 2 -9.49 29.98 -12.76
N GLU A 3 -10.39 29.90 -11.79
CA GLU A 3 -10.20 29.15 -10.55
C GLU A 3 -10.23 27.64 -10.89
N ARG A 4 -9.04 27.03 -10.98
CA ARG A 4 -8.91 25.57 -11.05
C ARG A 4 -9.43 24.99 -9.74
N SER A 5 -10.64 24.44 -9.79
CA SER A 5 -11.16 23.56 -8.75
C SER A 5 -10.23 22.35 -8.62
N THR A 6 -9.35 22.35 -7.62
CA THR A 6 -8.65 21.15 -7.18
C THR A 6 -9.67 20.25 -6.50
N ASN A 7 -10.28 19.34 -7.28
CA ASN A 7 -10.98 18.19 -6.75
C ASN A 7 -9.96 17.34 -5.99
N VAL A 8 -9.74 17.65 -4.72
CA VAL A 8 -9.10 16.73 -3.80
C VAL A 8 -10.18 15.70 -3.50
N GLU A 9 -10.24 14.66 -4.35
CA GLU A 9 -11.01 13.45 -4.10
C GLU A 9 -10.77 13.05 -2.64
N LYS A 10 -11.80 13.17 -1.79
CA LYS A 10 -11.79 12.66 -0.43
C LYS A 10 -11.71 11.14 -0.54
N ARG A 11 -10.49 10.62 -0.66
CA ARG A 11 -10.22 9.19 -0.67
C ARG A 11 -10.75 8.64 0.65
N HIS A 12 -11.80 7.81 0.57
CA HIS A 12 -12.14 6.89 1.63
C HIS A 12 -10.83 6.27 2.13
N TYR A 13 -10.55 6.36 3.43
CA TYR A 13 -9.43 5.67 4.04
C TYR A 13 -9.62 4.17 3.79
N ASN A 14 -9.09 3.69 2.67
CA ASN A 14 -9.00 2.27 2.39
C ASN A 14 -8.14 1.72 3.53
N ARG A 15 -8.74 0.90 4.39
CA ARG A 15 -7.99 0.22 5.44
C ARG A 15 -6.81 -0.47 4.74
N ILE A 16 -5.61 -0.31 5.25
CA ILE A 16 -4.42 -0.98 4.72
C ILE A 16 -4.01 -2.05 5.73
N ILE A 17 -3.65 -3.23 5.24
CA ILE A 17 -3.04 -4.30 6.01
C ILE A 17 -1.53 -4.19 5.78
N VAL A 18 -0.78 -4.12 6.86
CA VAL A 18 0.69 -4.12 6.82
C VAL A 18 1.16 -5.53 7.19
N VAL A 19 1.91 -6.17 6.30
CA VAL A 19 2.46 -7.51 6.50
C VAL A 19 3.98 -7.41 6.53
N ARG A 20 4.58 -7.81 7.65
CA ARG A 20 6.04 -7.90 7.80
C ARG A 20 6.46 -9.36 7.67
N LEU A 21 7.37 -9.65 6.75
CA LEU A 21 7.97 -10.97 6.57
C LEU A 21 9.45 -10.88 6.93
N ASP A 22 9.78 -11.26 8.17
CA ASP A 22 11.14 -11.14 8.71
C ASP A 22 12.16 -12.02 7.97
N ASP A 23 11.78 -13.22 7.55
CA ASP A 23 12.65 -14.13 6.79
C ASP A 23 13.15 -13.51 5.49
N LEU A 24 12.27 -12.74 4.82
CA LEU A 24 12.58 -12.05 3.58
C LEU A 24 13.14 -10.64 3.81
N LYS A 25 13.12 -10.14 5.05
CA LYS A 25 13.44 -8.76 5.43
C LYS A 25 12.65 -7.74 4.61
N ARG A 26 11.34 -7.97 4.43
CA ARG A 26 10.45 -7.12 3.61
C ARG A 26 9.14 -6.83 4.33
N CYS A 27 8.59 -5.67 4.00
CA CYS A 27 7.27 -5.24 4.42
C CYS A 27 6.37 -5.05 3.20
N TYR A 28 5.10 -5.42 3.32
CA TYR A 28 4.11 -5.30 2.25
C TYR A 28 2.90 -4.53 2.75
N LEU A 29 2.43 -3.60 1.92
CA LEU A 29 1.18 -2.88 2.12
C LEU A 29 0.13 -3.47 1.20
N LEU A 30 -0.95 -3.99 1.79
CA LEU A 30 -2.07 -4.57 1.08
C LEU A 30 -3.34 -3.76 1.35
N PRO A 31 -3.93 -3.10 0.35
CA PRO A 31 -5.24 -2.49 0.53
C PRO A 31 -6.29 -3.51 0.94
N SER A 32 -7.06 -3.22 2.00
CA SER A 32 -8.01 -4.17 2.59
C SER A 32 -9.10 -4.63 1.64
N ARG A 33 -9.43 -3.82 0.62
CA ARG A 33 -10.37 -4.21 -0.43
C ARG A 33 -9.89 -5.47 -1.14
N LEU A 34 -8.58 -5.56 -1.36
CA LEU A 34 -7.93 -6.70 -2.02
C LEU A 34 -7.85 -7.93 -1.11
N ALA A 35 -7.74 -7.72 0.20
CA ALA A 35 -7.67 -8.80 1.17
C ALA A 35 -9.03 -9.48 1.47
N GLN A 36 -10.15 -8.82 1.13
CA GLN A 36 -11.50 -9.34 1.38
C GLN A 36 -11.99 -10.26 0.26
N ASP A 37 -11.37 -10.20 -0.92
CA ASP A 37 -11.73 -11.07 -2.02
C ASP A 37 -11.15 -12.46 -1.78
N THR A 38 -12.01 -13.42 -1.45
CA THR A 38 -11.65 -14.79 -1.04
C THR A 38 -11.16 -15.68 -2.19
N ASN A 39 -11.25 -15.21 -3.43
CA ASN A 39 -10.53 -15.87 -4.51
C ASN A 39 -9.04 -15.63 -4.29
N ARG A 40 -8.19 -16.63 -4.54
CA ARG A 40 -6.72 -16.49 -4.46
C ARG A 40 -6.24 -15.51 -5.54
N GLN A 41 -6.53 -14.22 -5.40
CA GLN A 41 -6.01 -13.18 -6.24
C GLN A 41 -4.50 -13.23 -6.07
N GLN A 42 -3.81 -13.45 -7.19
CA GLN A 42 -2.38 -13.26 -7.24
C GLN A 42 -2.15 -11.75 -7.10
N PHE A 43 -1.30 -11.36 -6.16
CA PHE A 43 -0.90 -9.97 -6.00
C PHE A 43 0.45 -9.78 -6.68
N GLU A 44 0.59 -8.69 -7.40
CA GLU A 44 1.88 -8.27 -7.94
C GLU A 44 2.55 -7.30 -6.97
N ILE A 45 3.84 -7.54 -6.74
CA ILE A 45 4.68 -6.62 -5.98
C ILE A 45 5.11 -5.53 -6.96
N ILE A 46 4.85 -4.27 -6.64
CA ILE A 46 5.52 -3.18 -7.35
C ILE A 46 7.03 -3.33 -7.08
N PRO A 47 7.87 -3.51 -8.11
CA PRO A 47 9.24 -4.00 -7.93
C PRO A 47 10.17 -3.04 -7.18
N GLU A 48 9.74 -1.80 -6.97
CA GLU A 48 10.52 -0.77 -6.28
C GLU A 48 10.02 -0.51 -4.85
N PRO A 49 10.94 -0.44 -3.86
CA PRO A 49 10.58 -0.06 -2.50
C PRO A 49 9.95 1.34 -2.46
N LEU A 50 8.90 1.47 -1.68
CA LEU A 50 8.26 2.74 -1.42
C LEU A 50 9.19 3.66 -0.65
N THR A 51 9.16 4.94 -1.02
CA THR A 51 9.75 5.98 -0.19
C THR A 51 8.97 6.12 1.12
N LYS A 52 9.63 6.66 2.16
CA LYS A 52 8.98 6.94 3.45
C LYS A 52 7.69 7.75 3.29
N ALA A 53 7.69 8.75 2.41
CA ALA A 53 6.52 9.60 2.17
C ALA A 53 5.33 8.79 1.63
N ILE A 54 5.58 7.93 0.63
CA ILE A 54 4.52 7.12 0.02
C ILE A 54 4.05 6.02 0.99
N GLY A 55 4.97 5.31 1.65
CA GLY A 55 4.62 4.28 2.61
C GLY A 55 3.83 4.84 3.81
N THR A 56 4.23 6.01 4.33
CA THR A 56 3.48 6.69 5.41
C THR A 56 2.11 7.18 4.93
N HIS A 57 1.97 7.60 3.66
CA HIS A 57 0.68 7.98 3.10
C HIS A 57 -0.34 6.83 3.11
N PHE A 58 0.12 5.60 2.82
CA PHE A 58 -0.74 4.41 2.81
C PHE A 58 -0.93 3.79 4.20
N ALA A 59 0.16 3.52 4.92
CA ALA A 59 0.13 2.75 6.17
C ALA A 59 -0.04 3.62 7.42
N GLY A 60 0.04 4.94 7.28
CA GLY A 60 0.17 5.87 8.40
C GLY A 60 1.54 5.79 9.09
N PRO A 61 1.82 6.68 10.05
CA PRO A 61 3.09 6.70 10.78
C PRO A 61 3.37 5.41 11.56
N GLU A 62 2.34 4.85 12.20
CA GLU A 62 2.47 3.60 12.98
C GLU A 62 2.73 2.39 12.07
N GLY A 63 2.02 2.29 10.93
CA GLY A 63 2.26 1.22 9.96
C GLY A 63 3.65 1.31 9.32
N TRP A 64 4.15 2.52 9.06
CA TRP A 64 5.54 2.70 8.62
C TRP A 64 6.55 2.28 9.70
N LYS A 65 6.30 2.68 10.95
CA LYS A 65 7.16 2.34 12.10
C LYS A 65 7.18 0.83 12.36
N PHE A 66 6.06 0.14 12.17
CA PHE A 66 5.96 -1.32 12.28
C PHE A 66 6.95 -2.05 11.34
N CYS A 67 7.23 -1.47 10.18
CA CYS A 67 8.21 -2.01 9.23
C CYS A 67 9.66 -1.82 9.64
N ASP A 68 9.97 -1.05 10.68
CA ASP A 68 11.28 -1.02 11.35
C ASP A 68 12.49 -0.85 10.40
N GLY A 69 12.34 0.01 9.39
CA GLY A 69 13.39 0.28 8.41
C GLY A 69 13.56 -0.78 7.30
N LEU A 70 12.72 -1.82 7.28
CA LEU A 70 12.67 -2.78 6.18
C LEU A 70 12.16 -2.12 4.89
N PRO A 71 12.64 -2.53 3.71
CA PRO A 71 12.04 -2.15 2.43
C PRO A 71 10.54 -2.47 2.40
N VAL A 72 9.74 -1.46 2.08
CA VAL A 72 8.28 -1.53 2.04
C VAL A 72 7.82 -1.57 0.60
N PHE A 73 6.95 -2.50 0.24
CA PHE A 73 6.41 -2.67 -1.10
C PHE A 73 4.89 -2.55 -1.09
N LEU A 74 4.31 -2.03 -2.16
CA LEU A 74 2.86 -2.05 -2.37
C LEU A 74 2.49 -3.32 -3.13
N LEU A 75 1.44 -3.98 -2.69
CA LEU A 75 0.79 -5.07 -3.41
C LEU A 75 -0.39 -4.52 -4.21
N GLU A 76 -0.42 -4.80 -5.50
CA GLU A 76 -1.53 -4.49 -6.40
C GLU A 76 -2.18 -5.79 -6.91
N GLU A 77 -3.41 -5.68 -7.41
CA GLU A 77 -4.06 -6.80 -8.10
C GLU A 77 -3.23 -7.19 -9.33
N ALA A 78 -2.88 -8.47 -9.47
CA ALA A 78 -2.31 -8.95 -10.72
C ALA A 78 -3.34 -8.75 -11.83
N LYS A 79 -2.92 -8.11 -12.93
CA LYS A 79 -3.77 -8.03 -14.11
C LYS A 79 -3.77 -9.40 -14.77
N ASN A 80 -4.89 -10.12 -14.68
CA ASN A 80 -5.12 -11.24 -15.59
C ASN A 80 -5.29 -10.63 -16.99
N GLU A 81 -4.27 -10.76 -17.84
CA GLU A 81 -4.42 -10.57 -19.30
C GLU A 81 -5.36 -11.62 -19.92
#